data_AF-A0A929X8S9-F1
#
_entry.id   AF-A0A929X8S9-F1
#
_cell.length_a   1.000
_cell.length_b   1.000
_cell.length_c   1.000
_cell.angle_alpha   90.00
_cell.angle_beta   90.00
_cell.angle_gamma   90.00
#
_symmetry.space_group_name_H-M   'P 1'
#
loop_
_entity.id
_entity.type
_entity.pdbx_description
1 polymer ?
#
loop_
_entity_poly.entity_id
_entity_poly.type
_entity_poly.pdbx_seq_one_letter_code
_entity_poly.pdbx_strand_id
1 'polypeptide(L)'
;MLLFNSANIQQDERNNKVLMEGAMLKERKNSSVINTIRGLNGDLFDVWGYVDLNKSEEFYTPFPYANVYKTKLFYVISFFPLFLLIISLISFKGRRKAGAILFGFVLLAIFLVKGVGEPFGGIFEYCLNNVPLCGVFRSPHQKFSLFYVLIIIYSLCYYREKINGKMRLVFDSFLWTYIILMGSFHFFYPYISRQNIIKEIPSTYKELSIYIEGKKEIKNILVLPFNEGTWTNTDFGFEGYQLFSYLLPKHQFYGRNDLAFSSFAKNIHEKLGPEINKRGDKTLEYMNKYYIDTLIYDGYTDRYTRFAQKEEHEENIKRLDSLTGLNKLGVFGRLHIYHINSYPIFNGADGIFFTRINPTKYSVSLQNFSGSIELSFLQSFHPQRKLYLSKKQVSCQSDDQLKYSSYQYLTGEAAAYTELVNLTGQVKRGDSRARLAQQNNLSIAQLKALNPSMATLEPNQELVIGQKQELLTPETRIVQTGTGNITECINKDYTFFEGEELKYLREKPIFEETHHLVNDYANGRTLDAEYIKKNFPKDYYKENPDGSIDVNLTLYFRPQSYFYLGLGVSGLTFLGLITWLLVDRRRQKNLVQQTSAGTKNLP
;
A
#
# COMPACT_ATOMS: atom_id res chain seq x y z
N MET A 1 11.15 -15.26 -2.10
CA MET A 1 10.06 -14.68 -1.29
C MET A 1 8.80 -14.34 -2.12
N LEU A 2 8.55 -15.00 -3.27
CA LEU A 2 7.48 -14.63 -4.22
C LEU A 2 6.71 -15.83 -4.80
N LEU A 3 6.72 -16.99 -4.12
CA LEU A 3 6.20 -18.25 -4.66
C LEU A 3 4.78 -18.61 -4.17
N PHE A 4 3.90 -17.63 -3.87
CA PHE A 4 2.61 -17.94 -3.23
C PHE A 4 1.35 -17.36 -3.91
N ASN A 5 0.81 -18.23 -4.75
CA ASN A 5 -0.60 -18.55 -4.95
C ASN A 5 -1.38 -17.83 -6.06
N SER A 6 -2.02 -18.63 -6.92
CA SER A 6 -2.57 -18.25 -8.22
C SER A 6 -4.06 -17.90 -8.24
N ALA A 7 -4.74 -17.93 -7.10
CA ALA A 7 -6.19 -17.67 -7.03
C ALA A 7 -6.56 -16.18 -7.04
N ASN A 8 -5.76 -15.31 -6.40
CA ASN A 8 -5.95 -13.84 -6.44
C ASN A 8 -5.26 -13.17 -7.63
N ILE A 9 -4.56 -13.96 -8.46
CA ILE A 9 -3.68 -13.47 -9.50
C ILE A 9 -4.42 -12.59 -10.51
N GLN A 10 -5.71 -12.74 -10.80
CA GLN A 10 -6.35 -11.87 -11.81
C GLN A 10 -6.52 -10.39 -11.37
N GLN A 11 -6.84 -10.11 -10.10
CA GLN A 11 -7.01 -8.73 -9.62
C GLN A 11 -5.63 -8.09 -9.38
N ASP A 12 -4.70 -8.85 -8.78
CA ASP A 12 -3.32 -8.41 -8.58
C ASP A 12 -2.50 -8.40 -9.86
N GLU A 13 -2.80 -9.19 -10.89
CA GLU A 13 -2.24 -9.05 -12.24
C GLU A 13 -2.77 -7.79 -12.87
N ARG A 14 -4.07 -7.46 -12.74
CA ARG A 14 -4.56 -6.21 -13.31
C ARG A 14 -3.89 -5.00 -12.66
N ASN A 15 -3.70 -5.02 -11.34
CA ASN A 15 -2.95 -3.98 -10.62
C ASN A 15 -1.45 -3.99 -10.97
N ASN A 16 -0.77 -5.15 -10.93
CA ASN A 16 0.65 -5.26 -11.27
C ASN A 16 0.92 -4.94 -12.73
N LYS A 17 0.02 -5.29 -13.65
CA LYS A 17 0.11 -4.96 -15.08
C LYS A 17 -0.09 -3.48 -15.30
N VAL A 18 -1.06 -2.81 -14.66
CA VAL A 18 -1.19 -1.34 -14.73
C VAL A 18 0.03 -0.63 -14.13
N LEU A 19 0.55 -1.10 -12.99
CA LEU A 19 1.76 -0.56 -12.37
C LEU A 19 3.03 -0.83 -13.21
N MET A 20 3.09 -1.97 -13.90
CA MET A 20 4.20 -2.36 -14.77
C MET A 20 4.13 -1.66 -16.13
N GLU A 21 2.96 -1.52 -16.76
CA GLU A 21 2.76 -0.78 -18.01
C GLU A 21 3.14 0.69 -17.86
N GLY A 22 2.73 1.35 -16.77
CA GLY A 22 3.14 2.73 -16.48
C GLY A 22 4.66 2.87 -16.32
N ALA A 23 5.30 1.95 -15.60
CA ALA A 23 6.75 1.91 -15.46
C ALA A 23 7.45 1.61 -16.80
N MET A 24 6.98 0.62 -17.56
CA MET A 24 7.54 0.22 -18.86
C MET A 24 7.38 1.31 -19.92
N LEU A 25 6.28 2.07 -19.94
CA LEU A 25 6.11 3.22 -20.83
C LEU A 25 7.11 4.34 -20.48
N LYS A 26 7.29 4.64 -19.18
CA LYS A 26 8.29 5.61 -18.71
C LYS A 26 9.72 5.15 -19.06
N GLU A 27 10.04 3.88 -18.86
CA GLU A 27 11.34 3.30 -19.22
C GLU A 27 11.56 3.26 -20.74
N ARG A 28 10.54 2.92 -21.53
CA ARG A 28 10.65 2.90 -23.01
C ARG A 28 10.97 4.29 -23.57
N LYS A 29 10.38 5.36 -23.01
CA LYS A 29 10.68 6.75 -23.42
C LYS A 29 12.08 7.21 -22.95
N ASN A 30 12.48 6.89 -21.72
CA ASN A 30 13.62 7.55 -21.06
C ASN A 30 14.89 6.69 -20.98
N SER A 31 14.75 5.36 -20.87
CA SER A 31 15.85 4.42 -20.64
C SER A 31 16.61 4.10 -21.92
N SER A 32 17.36 5.08 -22.44
CA SER A 32 18.27 4.87 -23.57
C SER A 32 19.61 4.28 -23.15
N VAL A 33 20.39 3.72 -24.09
CA VAL A 33 21.80 3.32 -23.85
C VAL A 33 22.64 4.51 -23.36
N ILE A 34 22.44 5.69 -23.96
CA ILE A 34 23.14 6.92 -23.59
C ILE A 34 22.88 7.27 -22.13
N ASN A 35 21.61 7.27 -21.71
CA ASN A 35 21.24 7.60 -20.33
C ASN A 35 21.65 6.48 -19.34
N THR A 36 21.73 5.22 -19.80
CA THR A 36 22.28 4.10 -19.02
C THR A 36 23.74 4.33 -18.68
N ILE A 37 24.57 4.64 -19.69
CA ILE A 37 26.00 4.87 -19.50
C ILE A 37 26.24 6.09 -18.59
N ARG A 38 25.39 7.12 -18.73
CA ARG A 38 25.37 8.32 -17.89
C ARG A 38 24.93 8.08 -16.44
N GLY A 39 24.37 6.91 -16.10
CA GLY A 39 23.72 6.65 -14.82
C GLY A 39 22.41 7.40 -14.60
N LEU A 40 21.89 8.11 -15.61
CA LEU A 40 20.65 8.89 -15.56
C LEU A 40 19.38 8.03 -15.69
N ASN A 41 19.52 6.72 -15.95
CA ASN A 41 18.41 5.77 -16.01
C ASN A 41 17.95 5.25 -14.66
N GLY A 42 18.48 5.75 -13.54
CA GLY A 42 18.02 5.35 -12.22
C GLY A 42 18.30 6.35 -11.13
N ASP A 43 17.86 6.00 -9.93
CA ASP A 43 17.99 6.79 -8.68
C ASP A 43 19.46 7.07 -8.27
N LEU A 44 20.44 6.56 -9.02
CA LEU A 44 21.88 6.81 -8.87
C LEU A 44 22.28 8.30 -8.84
N PHE A 45 21.54 9.16 -9.53
CA PHE A 45 21.67 10.63 -9.45
C PHE A 45 20.35 11.30 -9.03
N ASP A 46 19.41 10.49 -8.54
CA ASP A 46 18.11 10.87 -7.99
C ASP A 46 17.35 11.94 -8.81
N VAL A 47 17.42 11.79 -10.13
CA VAL A 47 16.79 12.69 -11.10
C VAL A 47 15.31 12.33 -11.22
N TRP A 48 14.55 12.52 -10.14
CA TRP A 48 13.08 12.43 -10.10
C TRP A 48 12.41 13.61 -10.82
N GLY A 49 12.83 13.82 -12.06
CA GLY A 49 12.18 14.64 -13.06
C GLY A 49 10.78 14.15 -13.34
N TYR A 50 9.78 14.81 -12.74
CA TYR A 50 8.42 14.74 -13.26
C TYR A 50 8.38 15.46 -14.60
N VAL A 51 7.67 14.86 -15.57
CA VAL A 51 7.27 15.52 -16.81
C VAL A 51 5.84 16.00 -16.57
N ASP A 52 5.62 17.32 -16.60
CA ASP A 52 4.27 17.84 -16.66
C ASP A 52 3.64 17.43 -17.99
N LEU A 53 2.59 16.61 -17.94
CA LEU A 53 1.90 16.12 -19.14
C LEU A 53 1.17 17.25 -19.89
N ASN A 54 0.90 18.37 -19.21
CA ASN A 54 0.26 19.56 -19.79
C ASN A 54 1.25 20.68 -20.13
N LYS A 55 2.53 20.59 -19.70
CA LYS A 55 3.61 21.53 -20.04
C LYS A 55 4.85 20.79 -20.53
N SER A 56 5.05 20.86 -21.84
CA SER A 56 6.17 20.30 -22.61
C SER A 56 7.49 20.06 -21.85
N GLU A 57 7.79 18.80 -21.58
CA GLU A 57 9.14 18.21 -21.36
C GLU A 57 10.05 18.82 -20.27
N GLU A 58 9.58 19.75 -19.44
CA GLU A 58 10.39 20.31 -18.34
C GLU A 58 10.48 19.33 -17.16
N PHE A 59 11.62 18.64 -17.07
CA PHE A 59 11.97 17.76 -15.94
C PHE A 59 12.16 18.58 -14.64
N TYR A 60 11.19 18.51 -13.71
CA TYR A 60 11.36 19.01 -12.35
C TYR A 60 12.42 18.19 -11.60
N THR A 61 13.67 18.63 -11.58
CA THR A 61 14.72 17.96 -10.80
C THR A 61 14.73 18.54 -9.38
N PRO A 62 14.36 17.77 -8.33
CA PRO A 62 14.28 18.29 -6.97
C PRO A 62 15.63 18.85 -6.49
N PHE A 63 16.72 18.23 -6.94
CA PHE A 63 18.07 18.70 -6.69
C PHE A 63 18.63 19.53 -7.86
N PRO A 64 18.96 20.82 -7.66
CA PRO A 64 19.55 21.63 -8.73
C PRO A 64 20.92 21.14 -9.25
N TYR A 65 21.63 20.24 -8.54
CA TYR A 65 22.83 19.57 -9.08
C TYR A 65 22.53 18.71 -10.31
N ALA A 66 21.31 18.17 -10.45
CA ALA A 66 20.95 17.34 -11.59
C ALA A 66 21.09 18.09 -12.93
N ASN A 67 20.94 19.42 -12.92
CA ASN A 67 21.16 20.26 -14.10
C ASN A 67 22.64 20.31 -14.52
N VAL A 68 23.59 20.13 -13.59
CA VAL A 68 25.03 20.00 -13.91
C VAL A 68 25.28 18.74 -14.75
N TYR A 69 24.69 17.60 -14.35
CA TYR A 69 24.77 16.33 -15.10
C TYR A 69 24.08 16.36 -16.48
N LYS A 70 23.20 17.34 -16.73
CA LYS A 70 22.61 17.59 -18.06
C LYS A 70 23.53 18.36 -19.01
N THR A 71 24.59 19.03 -18.52
CA THR A 71 25.49 19.83 -19.36
C THR A 71 26.28 18.99 -20.38
N LYS A 72 26.68 19.61 -21.51
CA LYS A 72 27.51 18.95 -22.54
C LYS A 72 28.85 18.44 -21.99
N LEU A 73 29.42 19.11 -20.99
CA LEU A 73 30.67 18.67 -20.34
C LEU A 73 30.47 17.36 -19.57
N PHE A 74 29.48 17.30 -18.69
CA PHE A 74 29.16 16.07 -17.94
C PHE A 74 28.65 14.94 -18.83
N TYR A 75 27.96 15.28 -19.93
CA TYR A 75 27.64 14.31 -20.98
C TYR A 75 28.92 13.62 -21.48
N VAL A 76 29.95 14.36 -21.91
CA VAL A 76 31.21 13.77 -22.40
C VAL A 76 31.96 13.01 -21.30
N ILE A 77 32.09 13.59 -20.10
CA ILE A 77 32.80 12.95 -18.97
C ILE A 77 32.19 11.60 -18.60
N SER A 78 30.86 11.46 -18.66
CA SER A 78 30.18 10.22 -18.27
C SER A 78 30.58 8.97 -19.08
N PHE A 79 30.95 9.13 -20.36
CA PHE A 79 31.41 8.04 -21.22
C PHE A 79 32.86 7.65 -20.97
N PHE A 80 33.59 8.41 -20.14
CA PHE A 80 35.03 8.23 -19.93
C PHE A 80 35.43 6.83 -19.42
N PRO A 81 34.72 6.18 -18.46
CA PRO A 81 35.02 4.80 -18.08
C PRO A 81 34.92 3.82 -19.26
N LEU A 82 33.90 3.98 -20.11
CA LEU A 82 33.70 3.12 -21.28
C LEU A 82 34.76 3.38 -22.36
N PHE A 83 35.19 4.63 -22.54
CA PHE A 83 36.27 4.99 -23.45
C PHE A 83 37.62 4.40 -23.01
N LEU A 84 37.96 4.48 -21.72
CA LEU A 84 39.13 3.80 -21.14
C LEU A 84 39.09 2.29 -21.38
N LEU A 85 37.92 1.67 -21.18
CA LEU A 85 37.71 0.24 -21.46
C LEU A 85 37.96 -0.08 -22.94
N ILE A 86 37.43 0.71 -23.88
CA ILE A 86 37.65 0.52 -25.33
C ILE A 86 39.13 0.67 -25.71
N ILE A 87 39.82 1.71 -25.23
CA ILE A 87 41.26 1.90 -25.46
C ILE A 87 42.05 0.69 -24.94
N SER A 88 41.71 0.19 -23.76
CA SER A 88 42.42 -0.94 -23.15
C SER A 88 42.26 -2.25 -23.95
N LEU A 89 41.08 -2.50 -24.53
CA LEU A 89 40.85 -3.66 -25.43
C LEU A 89 41.74 -3.62 -26.67
N ILE A 90 41.87 -2.45 -27.28
CA ILE A 90 42.63 -2.24 -28.53
C ILE A 90 44.13 -2.41 -28.24
N SER A 91 44.61 -1.82 -27.14
CA SER A 91 46.03 -1.67 -26.81
C SER A 91 46.72 -2.99 -26.42
N PHE A 92 46.03 -3.92 -25.75
CA PHE A 92 46.65 -5.13 -25.21
C PHE A 92 46.50 -6.38 -26.10
N LYS A 93 47.24 -6.42 -27.23
CA LYS A 93 47.21 -7.52 -28.23
C LYS A 93 47.21 -8.93 -27.63
N GLY A 94 48.02 -9.21 -26.60
CA GLY A 94 48.16 -10.54 -25.99
C GLY A 94 47.07 -10.95 -24.98
N ARG A 95 46.12 -10.07 -24.61
CA ARG A 95 45.13 -10.34 -23.54
C ARG A 95 43.68 -10.05 -23.92
N ARG A 96 43.41 -9.93 -25.24
CA ARG A 96 42.11 -9.59 -25.83
C ARG A 96 40.94 -10.47 -25.36
N LYS A 97 41.16 -11.77 -25.09
CA LYS A 97 40.08 -12.69 -24.65
C LYS A 97 39.44 -12.26 -23.32
N ALA A 98 40.25 -12.11 -22.26
CA ALA A 98 39.75 -11.69 -20.95
C ALA A 98 39.12 -10.29 -20.98
N GLY A 99 39.72 -9.37 -21.75
CA GLY A 99 39.15 -8.05 -21.95
C GLY A 99 37.80 -8.07 -22.66
N ALA A 100 37.67 -8.84 -23.75
CA ALA A 100 36.42 -8.99 -24.50
C ALA A 100 35.30 -9.61 -23.66
N ILE A 101 35.63 -10.57 -22.78
CA ILE A 101 34.67 -11.14 -21.82
C ILE A 101 34.17 -10.04 -20.86
N LEU A 102 35.07 -9.24 -20.29
CA LEU A 102 34.69 -8.13 -19.40
C LEU A 102 33.86 -7.06 -20.11
N PHE A 103 34.21 -6.73 -21.36
CA PHE A 103 33.42 -5.82 -22.18
C PHE A 103 32.03 -6.40 -22.51
N GLY A 104 31.94 -7.71 -22.77
CA GLY A 104 30.67 -8.42 -22.91
C GLY A 104 29.80 -8.33 -21.66
N PHE A 105 30.39 -8.45 -20.47
CA PHE A 105 29.68 -8.20 -19.20
C PHE A 105 29.23 -6.74 -19.04
N VAL A 106 30.03 -5.75 -19.46
CA VAL A 106 29.60 -4.33 -19.47
C VAL A 106 28.40 -4.14 -20.41
N LEU A 107 28.42 -4.70 -21.62
CA LEU A 107 27.29 -4.63 -22.56
C LEU A 107 26.04 -5.33 -22.02
N LEU A 108 26.19 -6.51 -21.40
CA LEU A 108 25.10 -7.21 -20.74
C LEU A 108 24.51 -6.38 -19.58
N ALA A 109 25.37 -5.76 -18.77
CA ALA A 109 24.91 -4.90 -17.67
C ALA A 109 24.21 -3.64 -18.19
N ILE A 110 24.67 -3.02 -19.28
CA ILE A 110 23.97 -1.91 -19.95
C ILE A 110 22.59 -2.38 -20.44
N PHE A 111 22.50 -3.53 -21.11
CA PHE A 111 21.22 -4.10 -21.55
C PHE A 111 20.25 -4.31 -20.38
N LEU A 112 20.74 -4.91 -19.28
CA LEU A 112 19.94 -5.18 -18.08
C LEU A 112 19.50 -3.91 -17.35
N VAL A 113 20.38 -2.90 -17.18
CA VAL A 113 20.04 -1.61 -16.55
C VAL A 113 19.03 -0.81 -17.37
N LYS A 114 19.18 -0.84 -18.70
CA LYS A 114 18.30 -0.16 -19.65
C LYS A 114 16.86 -0.68 -19.61
N GLY A 115 16.67 -1.97 -19.33
CA GLY A 115 15.34 -2.59 -19.40
C GLY A 115 14.71 -2.47 -20.79
N VAL A 116 13.44 -2.06 -20.81
CA VAL A 116 12.57 -2.05 -22.00
C VAL A 116 12.82 -0.92 -23.01
N GLY A 117 13.77 0.00 -22.77
CA GLY A 117 14.18 0.98 -23.80
C GLY A 117 14.97 0.35 -24.95
N GLU A 118 15.29 1.10 -26.01
CA GLU A 118 16.01 0.57 -27.17
C GLU A 118 17.55 0.70 -27.08
N PRO A 119 18.34 -0.23 -27.66
CA PRO A 119 17.92 -1.36 -28.49
C PRO A 119 17.52 -2.60 -27.67
N PHE A 120 16.80 -3.51 -28.31
CA PHE A 120 16.41 -4.84 -27.80
C PHE A 120 15.46 -4.80 -26.59
N GLY A 121 14.73 -3.70 -26.37
CA GLY A 121 13.81 -3.53 -25.25
C GLY A 121 12.73 -4.62 -25.19
N GLY A 122 12.25 -5.05 -26.35
CA GLY A 122 11.27 -6.14 -26.49
C GLY A 122 11.73 -7.50 -25.92
N ILE A 123 13.04 -7.78 -25.85
CA ILE A 123 13.55 -9.01 -25.21
C ILE A 123 13.35 -8.92 -23.69
N PHE A 124 13.64 -7.75 -23.11
CA PHE A 124 13.44 -7.54 -21.68
C PHE A 124 11.96 -7.55 -21.30
N GLU A 125 11.12 -6.90 -22.11
CA GLU A 125 9.66 -6.90 -21.98
C GLU A 125 9.07 -8.32 -22.11
N TYR A 126 9.55 -9.12 -23.07
CA TYR A 126 9.16 -10.52 -23.20
C TYR A 126 9.51 -11.30 -21.92
N CYS A 127 10.71 -11.12 -21.37
CA CYS A 127 11.11 -11.75 -20.11
C CYS A 127 10.20 -11.33 -18.94
N LEU A 128 9.91 -10.03 -18.76
CA LEU A 128 9.01 -9.55 -17.70
C LEU A 128 7.62 -10.19 -17.77
N ASN A 129 7.07 -10.34 -18.97
CA ASN A 129 5.70 -10.83 -19.18
C ASN A 129 5.57 -12.36 -19.23
N ASN A 130 6.60 -13.09 -19.65
CA ASN A 130 6.49 -14.53 -19.97
C ASN A 130 7.38 -15.43 -19.09
N VAL A 131 8.43 -14.91 -18.45
CA VAL A 131 9.34 -15.72 -17.64
C VAL A 131 8.97 -15.59 -16.15
N PRO A 132 8.64 -16.71 -15.47
CA PRO A 132 8.32 -16.68 -14.05
C PRO A 132 9.41 -15.99 -13.22
N LEU A 133 8.99 -15.23 -12.19
CA LEU A 133 9.84 -14.42 -11.31
C LEU A 133 10.50 -13.18 -11.96
N CYS A 134 10.49 -13.01 -13.29
CA CYS A 134 11.13 -11.84 -13.91
C CYS A 134 10.45 -10.50 -13.57
N GLY A 135 9.19 -10.49 -13.14
CA GLY A 135 8.51 -9.30 -12.61
C GLY A 135 9.22 -8.62 -11.42
N VAL A 136 10.12 -9.31 -10.71
CA VAL A 136 11.04 -8.69 -9.72
C VAL A 136 11.86 -7.57 -10.37
N PHE A 137 12.23 -7.73 -11.63
CA PHE A 137 13.07 -6.80 -12.39
C PHE A 137 12.29 -5.66 -13.07
N ARG A 138 11.03 -5.40 -12.68
CA ARG A 138 10.19 -4.26 -13.11
C ARG A 138 10.77 -2.84 -12.88
N SER A 139 11.92 -2.78 -12.22
CA SER A 139 12.73 -1.58 -12.03
C SER A 139 14.17 -2.08 -12.16
N PRO A 140 14.66 -2.26 -13.41
CA PRO A 140 15.91 -2.92 -13.72
C PRO A 140 17.09 -2.08 -13.24
N HIS A 141 16.99 -0.77 -13.44
CA HIS A 141 18.00 0.22 -13.08
C HIS A 141 18.39 0.14 -11.60
N GLN A 142 17.43 0.06 -10.67
CA GLN A 142 17.71 -0.12 -9.23
C GLN A 142 18.51 -1.39 -8.91
N LYS A 143 18.29 -2.47 -9.68
CA LYS A 143 18.81 -3.81 -9.35
C LYS A 143 20.11 -4.13 -10.06
N PHE A 144 20.25 -3.69 -11.30
CA PHE A 144 21.40 -3.97 -12.16
C PHE A 144 22.41 -2.82 -12.22
N SER A 145 22.10 -1.61 -11.76
CA SER A 145 23.10 -0.51 -11.82
C SER A 145 24.29 -0.78 -10.90
N LEU A 146 24.08 -1.40 -9.74
CA LEU A 146 25.17 -1.86 -8.89
C LEU A 146 26.05 -2.90 -9.61
N PHE A 147 25.44 -3.83 -10.37
CA PHE A 147 26.17 -4.81 -11.17
C PHE A 147 26.98 -4.14 -12.29
N TYR A 148 26.40 -3.18 -13.01
CA TYR A 148 27.09 -2.34 -14.01
C TYR A 148 28.29 -1.60 -13.41
N VAL A 149 28.11 -0.92 -12.27
CA VAL A 149 29.17 -0.19 -11.55
C VAL A 149 30.28 -1.15 -11.09
N LEU A 150 29.94 -2.30 -10.49
CA LEU A 150 30.92 -3.30 -10.04
C LEU A 150 31.72 -3.89 -11.21
N ILE A 151 31.09 -4.18 -12.35
CA ILE A 151 31.79 -4.67 -13.55
C ILE A 151 32.74 -3.59 -14.09
N ILE A 152 32.32 -2.32 -14.16
CA ILE A 152 33.19 -1.22 -14.60
C ILE A 152 34.38 -1.08 -13.66
N ILE A 153 34.17 -1.04 -12.34
CA ILE A 153 35.25 -0.95 -11.34
C ILE A 153 36.21 -2.13 -11.49
N TYR A 154 35.70 -3.36 -11.50
CA TYR A 154 36.53 -4.56 -11.66
C TYR A 154 37.34 -4.52 -12.97
N SER A 155 36.71 -4.11 -14.06
CA SER A 155 37.36 -4.01 -15.37
C SER A 155 38.47 -2.95 -15.36
N LEU A 156 38.18 -1.73 -14.87
CA LEU A 156 39.18 -0.67 -14.73
C LEU A 156 40.36 -1.11 -13.85
N CYS A 157 40.10 -1.78 -12.72
CA CYS A 157 41.14 -2.34 -11.86
C CYS A 157 41.96 -3.43 -12.58
N TYR A 158 41.31 -4.36 -13.29
CA TYR A 158 41.97 -5.39 -14.07
C TYR A 158 42.91 -4.80 -15.14
N TYR A 159 42.47 -3.76 -15.84
CA TYR A 159 43.29 -3.06 -16.83
C TYR A 159 44.40 -2.23 -16.20
N ARG A 160 44.14 -1.53 -15.09
CA ARG A 160 45.15 -0.78 -14.32
C ARG A 160 46.35 -1.65 -13.98
N GLU A 161 46.11 -2.85 -13.46
CA GLU A 161 47.16 -3.82 -13.11
C GLU A 161 47.91 -4.41 -14.33
N LYS A 162 47.53 -4.05 -15.56
CA LYS A 162 48.24 -4.40 -16.80
C LYS A 162 48.96 -3.20 -17.44
N ILE A 163 48.79 -1.97 -16.94
CA ILE A 163 49.45 -0.77 -17.43
C ILE A 163 50.69 -0.48 -16.57
N ASN A 164 51.84 -0.24 -17.22
CA ASN A 164 53.12 0.02 -16.56
C ASN A 164 53.68 1.42 -16.89
N GLY A 165 54.60 1.91 -16.06
CA GLY A 165 55.37 3.14 -16.30
C GLY A 165 54.51 4.40 -16.41
N LYS A 166 54.93 5.35 -17.29
CA LYS A 166 54.25 6.63 -17.48
C LYS A 166 52.76 6.50 -17.83
N MET A 167 52.38 5.47 -18.59
CA MET A 167 50.97 5.22 -18.93
C MET A 167 50.10 4.90 -17.70
N ARG A 168 50.68 4.29 -16.65
CA ARG A 168 49.95 3.99 -15.40
C ARG A 168 49.66 5.28 -14.63
N LEU A 169 50.64 6.18 -14.56
CA LEU A 169 50.46 7.49 -13.95
C LEU A 169 49.41 8.31 -14.70
N VAL A 170 49.44 8.31 -16.03
CA VAL A 170 48.42 8.99 -16.86
C VAL A 170 47.03 8.39 -16.61
N PHE A 171 46.89 7.07 -16.60
CA PHE A 171 45.61 6.39 -16.32
C PHE A 171 45.09 6.68 -14.91
N ASP A 172 45.94 6.55 -13.90
CA ASP A 172 45.58 6.80 -12.49
C ASP A 172 45.20 8.28 -12.28
N SER A 173 45.96 9.24 -12.84
CA SER A 173 45.62 10.67 -12.78
C SER A 173 44.28 10.97 -13.44
N PHE A 174 44.00 10.42 -14.62
CA PHE A 174 42.71 10.60 -15.28
C PHE A 174 41.55 9.99 -14.50
N LEU A 175 41.75 8.80 -13.91
CA LEU A 175 40.74 8.13 -13.08
C LEU A 175 40.45 8.94 -11.81
N TRP A 176 41.48 9.49 -11.16
CA TRP A 176 41.30 10.40 -10.02
C TRP A 176 40.58 11.69 -10.41
N THR A 177 40.94 12.32 -11.54
CA THR A 177 40.22 13.49 -12.05
C THR A 177 38.74 13.18 -12.32
N TYR A 178 38.43 12.01 -12.91
CA TYR A 178 37.05 11.56 -13.11
C TYR A 178 36.31 11.36 -11.78
N ILE A 179 36.91 10.67 -10.80
CA ILE A 179 36.32 10.45 -9.47
C ILE A 179 36.07 11.78 -8.76
N ILE A 180 37.02 12.72 -8.82
CA ILE A 180 36.87 14.06 -8.25
C ILE A 180 35.73 14.80 -8.96
N LEU A 181 35.71 14.88 -10.30
CA LEU A 181 34.68 15.62 -11.05
C LEU A 181 33.28 15.03 -10.89
N MET A 182 33.12 13.70 -10.84
CA MET A 182 31.81 13.06 -10.71
C MET A 182 31.33 12.96 -9.25
N GLY A 183 32.25 12.74 -8.31
CA GLY A 183 31.94 12.59 -6.88
C GLY A 183 31.79 13.91 -6.13
N SER A 184 32.64 14.91 -6.43
CA SER A 184 32.62 16.20 -5.71
C SER A 184 31.27 16.89 -5.74
N PHE A 185 30.55 16.86 -6.87
CA PHE A 185 29.23 17.47 -6.95
C PHE A 185 28.22 16.81 -6.01
N HIS A 186 28.15 15.48 -5.93
CA HIS A 186 27.20 14.84 -5.01
C HIS A 186 27.58 15.05 -3.54
N PHE A 187 28.87 14.96 -3.18
CA PHE A 187 29.33 15.14 -1.80
C PHE A 187 29.28 16.59 -1.30
N PHE A 188 29.66 17.57 -2.12
CA PHE A 188 29.74 18.97 -1.69
C PHE A 188 28.46 19.77 -1.97
N TYR A 189 27.56 19.33 -2.86
CA TYR A 189 26.35 20.08 -3.15
C TYR A 189 25.46 20.37 -1.93
N PRO A 190 25.22 19.43 -0.98
CA PRO A 190 24.45 19.74 0.23
C PRO A 190 25.04 20.88 1.07
N TYR A 191 26.38 20.99 1.10
CA TYR A 191 27.08 22.09 1.78
C TYR A 191 27.02 23.42 1.01
N ILE A 192 26.91 23.37 -0.32
CA ILE A 192 26.86 24.54 -1.21
C ILE A 192 25.44 25.10 -1.33
N SER A 193 24.43 24.24 -1.42
CA SER A 193 23.06 24.65 -1.81
C SER A 193 22.30 25.40 -0.72
N ARG A 194 22.68 25.22 0.56
CA ARG A 194 21.95 25.69 1.74
C ARG A 194 20.44 25.41 1.70
N GLN A 195 19.99 24.39 0.95
CA GLN A 195 18.57 24.06 0.94
C GLN A 195 18.14 23.67 2.35
N ASN A 196 16.93 24.09 2.71
CA ASN A 196 16.37 23.89 4.05
C ASN A 196 16.05 22.41 4.26
N ILE A 197 17.09 21.62 4.59
CA ILE A 197 16.91 20.34 5.25
C ILE A 197 16.13 20.62 6.53
N ILE A 198 15.00 19.94 6.62
CA ILE A 198 14.03 20.09 7.68
C ILE A 198 14.64 19.59 8.96
N LYS A 199 14.75 20.49 9.93
CA LYS A 199 15.62 20.25 11.07
C LYS A 199 14.96 19.37 12.12
N GLU A 200 13.67 19.56 12.37
CA GLU A 200 12.95 18.88 13.45
C GLU A 200 11.48 18.62 13.05
N ILE A 201 10.96 17.44 13.39
CA ILE A 201 9.52 17.11 13.27
C ILE A 201 8.78 17.79 14.44
N PRO A 202 7.65 18.47 14.22
CA PRO A 202 6.89 19.10 15.31
C PRO A 202 6.54 18.12 16.43
N SER A 203 6.74 18.53 17.69
CA SER A 203 6.50 17.70 18.88
C SER A 203 5.06 17.17 18.96
N THR A 204 4.12 17.90 18.37
CA THR A 204 2.69 17.58 18.27
C THR A 204 2.41 16.22 17.62
N TYR A 205 3.23 15.75 16.68
CA TYR A 205 3.12 14.39 16.14
C TYR A 205 3.41 13.32 17.20
N LYS A 206 4.39 13.56 18.08
CA LYS A 206 4.76 12.66 19.19
C LYS A 206 3.75 12.75 20.34
N GLU A 207 3.25 13.95 20.63
CA GLU A 207 2.19 14.16 21.62
C GLU A 207 0.91 13.42 21.22
N LEU A 208 0.49 13.55 19.95
CA LEU A 208 -0.64 12.81 19.40
C LEU A 208 -0.38 11.29 19.40
N SER A 209 0.85 10.83 19.14
CA SER A 209 1.15 9.40 19.18
C SER A 209 1.01 8.80 20.58
N ILE A 210 1.52 9.49 21.60
CA ILE A 210 1.38 9.10 23.01
C ILE A 210 -0.10 9.11 23.42
N TYR A 211 -0.87 10.14 23.00
CA TYR A 211 -2.31 10.21 23.26
C TYR A 211 -3.06 9.02 22.63
N ILE A 212 -2.80 8.71 21.36
CA ILE A 212 -3.43 7.61 20.64
C ILE A 212 -3.03 6.25 21.23
N GLU A 213 -1.78 6.07 21.65
CA GLU A 213 -1.30 4.82 22.26
C GLU A 213 -2.03 4.51 23.57
N GLY A 214 -2.25 5.52 24.43
CA GLY A 214 -3.01 5.39 25.67
C GLY A 214 -4.52 5.07 25.49
N LYS A 215 -5.03 5.14 24.26
CA LYS A 215 -6.46 5.02 23.92
C LYS A 215 -6.79 3.67 23.29
N LYS A 216 -7.16 2.67 24.10
CA LYS A 216 -7.46 1.30 23.66
C LYS A 216 -8.53 1.22 22.55
N GLU A 217 -9.47 2.16 22.58
CA GLU A 217 -10.63 2.28 21.68
C GLU A 217 -10.25 2.65 20.22
N ILE A 218 -9.18 3.43 20.02
CA ILE A 218 -8.69 3.83 18.69
C ILE A 218 -7.94 2.67 18.04
N LYS A 219 -8.24 2.28 16.79
CA LYS A 219 -7.56 1.15 16.11
C LYS A 219 -7.27 1.38 14.64
N ASN A 220 -8.30 1.73 13.87
CA ASN A 220 -8.30 1.87 12.42
C ASN A 220 -8.37 3.37 12.08
N ILE A 221 -7.20 3.92 11.78
CA ILE A 221 -6.97 5.36 11.66
C ILE A 221 -6.91 5.75 10.18
N LEU A 222 -7.83 6.58 9.72
CA LEU A 222 -7.70 7.25 8.43
C LEU A 222 -6.89 8.53 8.60
N VAL A 223 -5.83 8.70 7.81
CA VAL A 223 -5.04 9.94 7.78
C VAL A 223 -5.39 10.73 6.53
N LEU A 224 -5.77 12.00 6.74
CA LEU A 224 -6.11 12.98 5.71
C LEU A 224 -5.16 14.19 5.77
N PRO A 225 -5.01 14.98 4.69
CA PRO A 225 -5.58 14.75 3.35
C PRO A 225 -5.01 13.49 2.67
N PHE A 226 -5.76 12.90 1.75
CA PHE A 226 -5.22 11.84 0.90
C PHE A 226 -4.11 12.40 0.01
N ASN A 227 -3.01 11.64 -0.08
CA ASN A 227 -1.88 11.98 -0.91
C ASN A 227 -1.86 11.12 -2.18
N GLU A 228 -1.88 11.75 -3.35
CA GLU A 228 -1.76 11.08 -4.66
C GLU A 228 -0.34 10.55 -4.93
N GLY A 229 0.66 11.07 -4.22
CA GLY A 229 2.03 10.61 -4.25
C GLY A 229 2.30 9.46 -3.29
N THR A 230 3.46 8.83 -3.47
CA THR A 230 4.00 7.87 -2.51
C THR A 230 4.58 8.55 -1.27
N TRP A 231 4.91 9.84 -1.36
CA TRP A 231 5.63 10.63 -0.36
C TRP A 231 4.78 11.84 0.06
N THR A 232 4.58 11.99 1.37
CA THR A 232 4.01 13.16 2.03
C THR A 232 5.06 14.26 2.12
N ASN A 233 4.68 15.43 1.63
CA ASN A 233 5.38 16.69 1.87
C ASN A 233 4.69 17.42 3.03
N THR A 234 5.41 18.20 3.83
CA THR A 234 4.84 19.06 4.87
C THR A 234 5.33 20.50 4.72
N ASP A 235 4.66 21.45 5.36
CA ASP A 235 5.00 22.88 5.23
C ASP A 235 6.19 23.30 6.12
N PHE A 236 6.49 22.50 7.15
CA PHE A 236 7.80 22.48 7.80
C PHE A 236 8.88 21.81 6.93
N GLY A 237 8.47 21.21 5.80
CA GLY A 237 9.23 20.78 4.63
C GLY A 237 9.43 19.26 4.48
N PHE A 238 9.06 18.45 5.47
CA PHE A 238 9.42 17.03 5.52
C PHE A 238 8.89 16.32 4.27
N GLU A 239 9.78 15.62 3.56
CA GLU A 239 9.49 14.85 2.35
C GLU A 239 9.82 13.37 2.63
N GLY A 240 8.81 12.50 2.60
CA GLY A 240 8.98 11.07 2.87
C GLY A 240 7.66 10.33 3.05
N TYR A 241 7.69 9.09 3.55
CA TYR A 241 6.44 8.39 3.90
C TYR A 241 5.73 9.07 5.07
N GLN A 242 4.39 8.96 5.12
CA GLN A 242 3.55 9.55 6.17
C GLN A 242 4.11 9.26 7.58
N LEU A 243 4.33 10.31 8.38
CA LEU A 243 5.03 10.25 9.66
C LEU A 243 4.35 9.30 10.66
N PHE A 244 3.03 9.26 10.66
CA PHE A 244 2.27 8.35 11.53
C PHE A 244 2.56 6.86 11.27
N SER A 245 3.02 6.47 10.08
CA SER A 245 3.42 5.08 9.80
C SER A 245 4.61 4.60 10.64
N TYR A 246 5.41 5.54 11.17
CA TYR A 246 6.51 5.27 12.09
C TYR A 246 6.17 5.58 13.55
N LEU A 247 5.24 6.51 13.79
CA LEU A 247 4.94 7.03 15.13
C LEU A 247 3.75 6.35 15.81
N LEU A 248 2.78 5.80 15.06
CA LEU A 248 1.62 5.13 15.63
C LEU A 248 1.75 3.60 15.50
N PRO A 249 1.69 2.82 16.59
CA PRO A 249 1.69 1.36 16.55
C PRO A 249 0.34 0.75 16.08
N LYS A 250 -0.49 1.55 15.40
CA LYS A 250 -1.88 1.26 15.06
C LYS A 250 -2.11 1.21 13.55
N HIS A 251 -3.20 0.56 13.15
CA HIS A 251 -3.51 0.36 11.74
C HIS A 251 -3.93 1.68 11.11
N GLN A 252 -3.36 1.99 9.95
CA GLN A 252 -3.51 3.28 9.30
C GLN A 252 -3.86 3.11 7.83
N PHE A 253 -4.56 4.10 7.30
CA PHE A 253 -4.83 4.26 5.87
C PHE A 253 -4.34 5.64 5.44
N TYR A 254 -3.37 5.70 4.51
CA TYR A 254 -2.84 6.96 4.00
C TYR A 254 -2.44 6.88 2.51
N GLY A 255 -3.21 7.61 1.69
CA GLY A 255 -2.82 7.92 0.30
C GLY A 255 -2.61 6.73 -0.63
N ARG A 256 -1.82 6.96 -1.69
CA ARG A 256 -1.73 6.06 -2.85
C ARG A 256 -0.94 4.76 -2.62
N ASN A 257 -0.11 4.67 -1.57
CA ASN A 257 0.72 3.48 -1.32
C ASN A 257 -0.12 2.25 -0.97
N ASP A 258 -1.16 2.43 -0.14
CA ASP A 258 -1.98 1.32 0.35
C ASP A 258 -2.81 0.67 -0.78
N LEU A 259 -3.10 1.43 -1.86
CA LEU A 259 -3.85 0.94 -3.04
C LEU A 259 -3.13 -0.19 -3.76
N ALA A 260 -1.79 -0.20 -3.73
CA ALA A 260 -0.97 -1.21 -4.40
C ALA A 260 -1.02 -2.57 -3.69
N PHE A 261 -1.55 -2.62 -2.47
CA PHE A 261 -1.54 -3.82 -1.61
C PHE A 261 -2.93 -4.25 -1.12
N SER A 262 -4.00 -3.49 -1.38
CA SER A 262 -5.37 -3.96 -1.13
C SER A 262 -6.45 -3.25 -1.95
N SER A 263 -7.45 -4.02 -2.41
CA SER A 263 -8.72 -3.50 -2.93
C SER A 263 -9.47 -2.65 -1.90
N PHE A 264 -9.29 -2.95 -0.62
CA PHE A 264 -9.85 -2.21 0.52
C PHE A 264 -9.36 -0.76 0.55
N ALA A 265 -8.04 -0.54 0.60
CA ALA A 265 -7.47 0.81 0.56
C ALA A 265 -7.76 1.52 -0.77
N LYS A 266 -7.80 0.77 -1.89
CA LYS A 266 -8.25 1.30 -3.17
C LYS A 266 -9.66 1.89 -3.09
N ASN A 267 -10.60 1.12 -2.56
CA ASN A 267 -11.99 1.55 -2.37
C ASN A 267 -12.13 2.71 -1.37
N ILE A 268 -11.30 2.77 -0.33
CA ILE A 268 -11.20 3.92 0.58
C ILE A 268 -10.76 5.17 -0.21
N HIS A 269 -9.65 5.15 -0.92
CA HIS A 269 -9.14 6.33 -1.62
C HIS A 269 -10.02 6.78 -2.79
N GLU A 270 -10.53 5.83 -3.60
CA GLU A 270 -11.33 6.14 -4.78
C GLU A 270 -12.77 6.54 -4.45
N LYS A 271 -13.37 6.02 -3.36
CA LYS A 271 -14.75 6.34 -2.97
C LYS A 271 -14.85 7.36 -1.84
N LEU A 272 -14.09 7.23 -0.74
CA LEU A 272 -14.18 8.15 0.41
C LEU A 272 -13.42 9.47 0.17
N GLY A 273 -12.28 9.45 -0.53
CA GLY A 273 -11.49 10.66 -0.80
C GLY A 273 -12.26 11.77 -1.53
N PRO A 274 -12.90 11.50 -2.69
CA PRO A 274 -13.71 12.49 -3.39
C PRO A 274 -14.90 13.02 -2.58
N GLU A 275 -15.47 12.20 -1.69
CA GLU A 275 -16.66 12.52 -0.90
C GLU A 275 -16.33 13.44 0.29
N ILE A 276 -15.18 13.23 0.93
CA ILE A 276 -14.60 14.19 1.90
C ILE A 276 -14.34 15.54 1.25
N ASN A 277 -13.96 15.58 -0.03
CA ASN A 277 -13.69 16.84 -0.73
C ASN A 277 -14.96 17.50 -1.29
N LYS A 278 -16.00 16.74 -1.70
CA LYS A 278 -17.16 17.29 -2.44
C LYS A 278 -18.45 17.57 -1.65
N ARG A 279 -18.94 16.67 -0.79
CA ARG A 279 -20.16 16.90 0.02
C ARG A 279 -20.08 16.51 1.50
N GLY A 280 -19.36 15.47 1.88
CA GLY A 280 -19.03 15.13 3.28
C GLY A 280 -20.14 14.44 4.08
N ASP A 281 -21.40 14.61 3.67
CA ASP A 281 -22.57 13.81 4.02
C ASP A 281 -22.33 12.29 4.03
N LYS A 282 -21.50 11.80 3.11
CA LYS A 282 -21.13 10.37 3.01
C LYS A 282 -19.85 9.96 3.75
N THR A 283 -19.11 10.89 4.36
CA THR A 283 -17.84 10.56 5.05
C THR A 283 -18.05 9.49 6.13
N LEU A 284 -19.07 9.66 6.98
CA LEU A 284 -19.43 8.71 8.03
C LEU A 284 -19.89 7.36 7.48
N GLU A 285 -20.59 7.36 6.35
CA GLU A 285 -21.08 6.16 5.69
C GLU A 285 -19.93 5.26 5.21
N TYR A 286 -18.94 5.85 4.54
CA TYR A 286 -17.75 5.12 4.12
C TYR A 286 -16.81 4.77 5.28
N MET A 287 -16.67 5.63 6.30
CA MET A 287 -15.94 5.27 7.52
C MET A 287 -16.54 4.04 8.20
N ASN A 288 -17.87 3.97 8.30
CA ASN A 288 -18.59 2.80 8.82
C ASN A 288 -18.42 1.57 7.91
N LYS A 289 -18.59 1.72 6.59
CA LYS A 289 -18.44 0.62 5.60
C LYS A 289 -17.03 0.02 5.60
N TYR A 290 -16.01 0.83 5.88
CA TYR A 290 -14.60 0.43 5.93
C TYR A 290 -14.03 0.33 7.35
N TYR A 291 -14.87 0.34 8.39
CA TYR A 291 -14.49 0.06 9.79
C TYR A 291 -13.39 0.98 10.32
N ILE A 292 -13.38 2.24 9.85
CA ILE A 292 -12.48 3.31 10.27
C ILE A 292 -13.09 3.97 11.50
N ASP A 293 -12.55 3.69 12.69
CA ASP A 293 -13.05 4.28 13.94
C ASP A 293 -12.57 5.72 14.17
N THR A 294 -11.42 6.09 13.62
CA THR A 294 -10.71 7.33 13.93
C THR A 294 -10.20 8.00 12.66
N LEU A 295 -10.30 9.33 12.61
CA LEU A 295 -9.79 10.17 11.51
C LEU A 295 -8.80 11.19 12.09
N ILE A 296 -7.61 11.25 11.50
CA ILE A 296 -6.62 12.29 11.76
C ILE A 296 -6.56 13.18 10.52
N TYR A 297 -6.84 14.47 10.67
CA TYR A 297 -6.55 15.47 9.66
C TYR A 297 -5.21 16.12 9.98
N ASP A 298 -4.19 15.81 9.19
CA ASP A 298 -2.86 16.41 9.25
C ASP A 298 -2.87 17.75 8.50
N GLY A 299 -3.03 18.82 9.26
CA GLY A 299 -2.96 20.17 8.75
C GLY A 299 -1.54 20.67 8.43
N TYR A 300 -0.46 19.93 8.75
CA TYR A 300 0.91 20.26 8.31
C TYR A 300 1.26 19.62 6.96
N THR A 301 0.57 18.54 6.56
CA THR A 301 0.72 17.94 5.23
C THR A 301 0.48 19.02 4.17
N ASP A 302 1.51 19.25 3.37
CA ASP A 302 1.54 20.27 2.34
C ASP A 302 0.96 19.69 1.04
N ARG A 303 -0.06 20.36 0.51
CA ARG A 303 -0.69 20.00 -0.76
C ARG A 303 0.09 20.43 -1.99
N TYR A 304 1.38 20.74 -1.85
CA TYR A 304 2.36 20.71 -2.94
C TYR A 304 2.59 19.32 -3.60
N THR A 305 1.59 18.43 -3.59
CA THR A 305 1.24 17.60 -4.76
C THR A 305 0.78 18.47 -5.95
N ARG A 306 1.63 19.43 -6.37
CA ARG A 306 1.58 20.23 -7.60
C ARG A 306 0.33 21.08 -7.91
N PHE A 307 -0.77 21.00 -7.14
CA PHE A 307 -2.02 21.70 -7.43
C PHE A 307 -2.80 22.12 -6.16
N ALA A 308 -3.51 23.27 -6.26
CA ALA A 308 -4.39 23.90 -5.26
C ALA A 308 -3.73 24.75 -4.13
N GLN A 309 -4.54 25.63 -3.54
CA GLN A 309 -4.14 26.75 -2.68
C GLN A 309 -4.35 26.47 -1.18
N LYS A 310 -3.65 27.23 -0.33
CA LYS A 310 -3.55 27.05 1.13
C LYS A 310 -4.88 27.16 1.89
N GLU A 311 -5.88 27.83 1.32
CA GLU A 311 -7.15 28.19 1.98
C GLU A 311 -8.04 26.98 2.29
N GLU A 312 -7.93 25.89 1.53
CA GLU A 312 -8.84 24.74 1.59
C GLU A 312 -8.64 23.85 2.84
N HIS A 313 -7.54 24.00 3.61
CA HIS A 313 -7.38 23.24 4.87
C HIS A 313 -8.38 23.66 5.94
N GLU A 314 -8.66 24.96 6.06
CA GLU A 314 -9.64 25.46 7.02
C GLU A 314 -11.07 25.05 6.65
N GLU A 315 -11.39 25.03 5.35
CA GLU A 315 -12.70 24.59 4.86
C GLU A 315 -12.94 23.11 5.16
N ASN A 316 -11.96 22.25 4.87
CA ASN A 316 -12.05 20.82 5.20
C ASN A 316 -12.18 20.58 6.71
N ILE A 317 -11.46 21.33 7.55
CA ILE A 317 -11.62 21.26 9.01
C ILE A 317 -13.01 21.72 9.46
N LYS A 318 -13.50 22.88 8.98
CA LYS A 318 -14.85 23.40 9.28
C LYS A 318 -15.93 22.40 8.89
N ARG A 319 -15.72 21.68 7.78
CA ARG A 319 -16.65 20.66 7.28
C ARG A 319 -16.58 19.36 8.07
N LEU A 320 -15.41 18.89 8.51
CA LEU A 320 -15.32 17.77 9.44
C LEU A 320 -15.95 18.11 10.80
N ASP A 321 -15.72 19.33 11.30
CA ASP A 321 -16.31 19.85 12.54
C ASP A 321 -17.85 19.96 12.47
N SER A 322 -18.46 20.02 11.27
CA SER A 322 -19.92 20.09 11.10
C SER A 322 -20.62 18.74 10.92
N LEU A 323 -19.88 17.62 10.81
CA LEU A 323 -20.49 16.30 10.59
C LEU A 323 -21.10 15.73 11.88
N THR A 324 -22.43 15.65 11.92
CA THR A 324 -23.16 15.02 13.03
C THR A 324 -22.79 13.55 13.17
N GLY A 325 -22.18 13.18 14.31
CA GLY A 325 -21.69 11.83 14.59
C GLY A 325 -20.18 11.66 14.48
N LEU A 326 -19.45 12.67 13.97
CA LEU A 326 -17.98 12.70 13.98
C LEU A 326 -17.48 13.49 15.21
N ASN A 327 -17.16 12.79 16.30
CA ASN A 327 -16.79 13.42 17.56
C ASN A 327 -15.32 13.88 17.54
N LYS A 328 -15.08 15.19 17.66
CA LYS A 328 -13.73 15.75 17.77
C LYS A 328 -13.11 15.38 19.12
N LEU A 329 -12.06 14.56 19.12
CA LEU A 329 -11.37 14.12 20.33
C LEU A 329 -10.34 15.14 20.85
N GLY A 330 -9.77 15.97 19.96
CA GLY A 330 -8.73 16.92 20.32
C GLY A 330 -8.03 17.56 19.12
N VAL A 331 -7.12 18.49 19.42
CA VAL A 331 -6.28 19.19 18.46
C VAL A 331 -4.86 19.29 19.02
N PHE A 332 -3.87 18.90 18.24
CA PHE A 332 -2.44 18.89 18.60
C PHE A 332 -1.68 19.75 17.57
N GLY A 333 -1.56 21.05 17.85
CA GLY A 333 -1.09 22.02 16.86
C GLY A 333 -2.04 22.10 15.66
N ARG A 334 -1.59 21.64 14.49
CA ARG A 334 -2.41 21.53 13.27
C ARG A 334 -2.94 20.12 12.98
N LEU A 335 -2.75 19.18 13.91
CA LEU A 335 -3.30 17.82 13.81
C LEU A 335 -4.66 17.79 14.50
N HIS A 336 -5.73 17.49 13.76
CA HIS A 336 -7.09 17.37 14.31
C HIS A 336 -7.47 15.89 14.36
N ILE A 337 -7.95 15.42 15.52
CA ILE A 337 -8.37 14.03 15.70
C ILE A 337 -9.87 13.94 15.97
N TYR A 338 -10.52 13.03 15.25
CA TYR A 338 -11.94 12.75 15.30
C TYR A 338 -12.17 11.26 15.48
N HIS A 339 -13.25 10.88 16.16
CA HIS A 339 -13.65 9.50 16.41
C HIS A 339 -15.15 9.34 16.22
N ILE A 340 -15.57 8.18 15.72
CA ILE A 340 -16.98 7.86 15.52
C ILE A 340 -17.43 6.86 16.59
N ASN A 341 -17.41 5.57 16.26
CA ASN A 341 -17.55 4.45 17.18
C ASN A 341 -16.38 3.48 16.97
N SER A 342 -16.07 2.71 18.02
CA SER A 342 -15.12 1.60 17.94
C SER A 342 -15.81 0.35 17.41
N TYR A 343 -15.10 -0.42 16.57
CA TYR A 343 -15.67 -1.54 15.84
C TYR A 343 -14.88 -2.84 16.03
N PRO A 344 -15.52 -3.99 16.28
CA PRO A 344 -14.82 -5.28 16.27
C PRO A 344 -14.38 -5.64 14.84
N ILE A 345 -13.23 -6.32 14.74
CA ILE A 345 -12.70 -6.79 13.45
C ILE A 345 -13.30 -8.14 13.00
N PHE A 346 -14.09 -8.76 13.88
CA PHE A 346 -14.92 -9.92 13.59
C PHE A 346 -16.39 -9.51 13.74
N ASN A 347 -17.26 -10.09 12.93
CA ASN A 347 -18.71 -9.92 12.99
C ASN A 347 -19.37 -11.25 12.58
N GLY A 348 -20.63 -11.48 12.97
CA GLY A 348 -21.40 -12.63 12.47
C GLY A 348 -22.22 -13.42 13.50
N ALA A 349 -21.88 -13.31 14.79
CA ALA A 349 -22.56 -14.03 15.87
C ALA A 349 -22.39 -13.32 17.22
N ASP A 350 -23.26 -13.68 18.17
CA ASP A 350 -23.03 -13.48 19.60
C ASP A 350 -21.89 -14.35 20.13
N GLY A 351 -21.30 -13.97 21.27
CA GLY A 351 -20.36 -14.82 22.00
C GLY A 351 -18.99 -14.97 21.33
N ILE A 352 -18.59 -14.02 20.47
CA ILE A 352 -17.26 -14.01 19.85
C ILE A 352 -16.24 -13.37 20.80
N PHE A 353 -15.21 -14.12 21.18
CA PHE A 353 -14.04 -13.63 21.91
C PHE A 353 -12.82 -13.74 21.02
N PHE A 354 -11.97 -12.72 20.92
CA PHE A 354 -10.76 -12.83 20.11
C PHE A 354 -9.57 -12.03 20.61
N THR A 355 -8.37 -12.50 20.26
CA THR A 355 -7.10 -11.82 20.52
C THR A 355 -6.30 -11.75 19.24
N ARG A 356 -5.81 -10.55 18.90
CA ARG A 356 -4.77 -10.36 17.89
C ARG A 356 -3.44 -10.78 18.50
N ILE A 357 -2.82 -11.85 17.96
CA ILE A 357 -1.47 -12.27 18.37
C ILE A 357 -0.43 -11.45 17.60
N ASN A 358 -0.65 -11.29 16.29
CA ASN A 358 0.12 -10.42 15.40
C ASN A 358 -0.73 -10.09 14.14
N PRO A 359 -0.29 -9.24 13.19
CA PRO A 359 -1.07 -8.87 12.00
C PRO A 359 -1.51 -10.05 11.12
N THR A 360 -0.80 -11.18 11.22
CA THR A 360 -1.05 -12.39 10.45
C THR A 360 -1.83 -13.47 11.21
N LYS A 361 -2.05 -13.33 12.52
CA LYS A 361 -2.56 -14.39 13.40
C LYS A 361 -3.52 -13.86 14.46
N TYR A 362 -4.72 -14.44 14.52
CA TYR A 362 -5.75 -14.14 15.50
C TYR A 362 -6.24 -15.44 16.14
N SER A 363 -6.36 -15.46 17.47
CA SER A 363 -7.08 -16.50 18.19
C SER A 363 -8.52 -16.06 18.36
N VAL A 364 -9.48 -16.91 18.04
CA VAL A 364 -10.92 -16.61 18.09
C VAL A 364 -11.62 -17.74 18.84
N SER A 365 -12.52 -17.43 19.75
CA SER A 365 -13.40 -18.39 20.43
C SER A 365 -14.84 -18.00 20.14
N LEU A 366 -15.65 -19.00 19.82
CA LEU A 366 -17.11 -18.86 19.70
C LEU A 366 -17.72 -19.60 20.89
N GLN A 367 -18.57 -18.92 21.66
CA GLN A 367 -19.32 -19.50 22.77
C GLN A 367 -20.76 -19.76 22.37
N ASN A 368 -21.35 -20.84 22.88
CA ASN A 368 -22.73 -21.25 22.58
C ASN A 368 -23.03 -21.34 21.05
N PHE A 369 -22.05 -21.74 20.25
CA PHE A 369 -22.21 -21.85 18.80
C PHE A 369 -23.11 -23.05 18.46
N SER A 370 -24.24 -22.77 17.80
CA SER A 370 -25.20 -23.78 17.36
C SER A 370 -25.65 -23.54 15.92
N GLY A 371 -25.96 -24.61 15.19
CA GLY A 371 -26.39 -24.52 13.79
C GLY A 371 -25.30 -23.95 12.89
N SER A 372 -25.67 -23.00 12.03
CA SER A 372 -24.77 -22.36 11.08
C SER A 372 -24.74 -20.84 11.26
N ILE A 373 -23.55 -20.24 11.21
CA ILE A 373 -23.32 -18.79 11.31
C ILE A 373 -22.41 -18.28 10.19
N GLU A 374 -22.51 -16.99 9.86
CA GLU A 374 -21.66 -16.34 8.87
C GLU A 374 -20.61 -15.45 9.55
N LEU A 375 -19.38 -15.96 9.74
CA LEU A 375 -18.29 -15.24 10.39
C LEU A 375 -17.52 -14.39 9.38
N SER A 376 -17.64 -13.08 9.51
CA SER A 376 -16.88 -12.10 8.74
C SER A 376 -15.64 -11.63 9.49
N PHE A 377 -14.48 -11.66 8.83
CA PHE A 377 -13.25 -10.99 9.26
C PHE A 377 -12.97 -9.76 8.40
N LEU A 378 -13.02 -8.61 9.05
CA LEU A 378 -13.25 -7.29 8.48
C LEU A 378 -11.93 -6.58 8.12
N GLN A 379 -11.01 -7.35 7.52
CA GLN A 379 -9.82 -6.86 6.84
C GLN A 379 -9.81 -7.34 5.39
N SER A 380 -8.95 -6.72 4.57
CA SER A 380 -8.67 -7.06 3.18
C SER A 380 -8.75 -8.57 2.86
N PHE A 381 -9.58 -8.89 1.88
CA PHE A 381 -9.87 -10.24 1.43
C PHE A 381 -8.61 -10.87 0.85
N HIS A 382 -8.30 -12.08 1.32
CA HIS A 382 -7.23 -12.85 0.73
C HIS A 382 -7.52 -14.33 0.91
N PRO A 383 -7.52 -15.16 -0.15
CA PRO A 383 -7.81 -16.60 -0.10
C PRO A 383 -6.76 -17.42 0.66
N GLN A 384 -5.81 -16.78 1.34
CA GLN A 384 -4.79 -17.40 2.18
C GLN A 384 -4.86 -16.93 3.65
N ARG A 385 -5.86 -16.10 4.01
CA ARG A 385 -6.40 -16.04 5.37
C ARG A 385 -7.19 -17.34 5.56
N LYS A 386 -6.60 -18.29 6.28
CA LYS A 386 -7.09 -19.65 6.49
C LYS A 386 -7.57 -19.81 7.94
N LEU A 387 -8.61 -20.60 8.16
CA LEU A 387 -9.16 -20.88 9.48
C LEU A 387 -8.76 -22.30 9.92
N TYR A 388 -8.36 -22.47 11.18
CA TYR A 388 -7.94 -23.75 11.76
C TYR A 388 -8.62 -23.96 13.12
N LEU A 389 -8.92 -25.19 13.49
CA LEU A 389 -9.34 -25.53 14.86
C LEU A 389 -8.15 -25.47 15.83
N SER A 390 -8.39 -24.92 17.02
CA SER A 390 -7.39 -24.74 18.07
C SER A 390 -7.83 -25.41 19.36
N LYS A 391 -6.85 -25.87 20.15
CA LYS A 391 -7.06 -26.30 21.55
C LYS A 391 -6.70 -25.20 22.56
N LYS A 392 -6.00 -24.15 22.10
CA LYS A 392 -5.59 -22.99 22.92
C LYS A 392 -6.80 -22.08 23.09
N GLN A 393 -7.31 -21.96 24.31
CA GLN A 393 -8.39 -21.03 24.65
C GLN A 393 -7.91 -19.57 24.53
N VAL A 394 -8.83 -18.68 24.14
CA VAL A 394 -8.63 -17.23 24.25
C VAL A 394 -8.71 -16.86 25.74
N SER A 395 -7.60 -16.40 26.31
CA SER A 395 -7.52 -15.98 27.72
C SER A 395 -7.51 -14.46 27.81
N CYS A 396 -8.41 -13.90 28.62
CA CYS A 396 -8.62 -12.45 28.74
C CYS A 396 -8.58 -12.02 30.20
N GLN A 397 -7.60 -11.22 30.60
CA GLN A 397 -7.68 -10.50 31.89
C GLN A 397 -8.77 -9.42 31.80
N SER A 398 -9.44 -9.11 32.92
CA SER A 398 -10.60 -8.20 32.95
C SER A 398 -10.31 -6.82 32.36
N ASP A 399 -9.12 -6.29 32.65
CA ASP A 399 -8.77 -4.89 32.41
C ASP A 399 -8.29 -4.64 30.97
N ASP A 400 -8.05 -5.71 30.21
CA ASP A 400 -7.62 -5.71 28.81
C ASP A 400 -8.72 -6.24 27.85
N GLN A 401 -10.00 -6.01 28.20
CA GLN A 401 -11.15 -6.33 27.35
C GLN A 401 -11.80 -5.07 26.74
N LEU A 402 -12.08 -5.11 25.44
CA LEU A 402 -13.02 -4.21 24.78
C LEU A 402 -14.28 -5.00 24.43
N LYS A 403 -15.42 -4.56 24.98
CA LYS A 403 -16.72 -5.18 24.76
C LYS A 403 -17.52 -4.36 23.77
N TYR A 404 -18.10 -5.04 22.80
CA TYR A 404 -18.93 -4.49 21.75
C TYR A 404 -20.33 -5.07 21.92
N SER A 405 -21.26 -4.22 22.34
CA SER A 405 -22.67 -4.54 22.51
C SER A 405 -23.47 -3.67 21.53
N SER A 406 -24.10 -4.30 20.53
CA SER A 406 -24.87 -3.67 19.45
C SER A 406 -24.14 -2.52 18.71
N TYR A 407 -23.60 -2.82 17.52
CA TYR A 407 -22.91 -1.84 16.67
C TYR A 407 -23.57 -1.74 15.30
N GLN A 408 -23.58 -0.54 14.70
CA GLN A 408 -24.30 -0.23 13.46
C GLN A 408 -23.34 -0.03 12.29
N TYR A 409 -23.48 -0.84 11.22
CA TYR A 409 -22.74 -0.69 9.97
C TYR A 409 -23.66 -0.36 8.81
N LEU A 410 -23.19 0.49 7.90
CA LEU A 410 -23.89 0.84 6.67
C LEU A 410 -23.43 -0.10 5.55
N THR A 411 -24.31 -1.00 5.10
CA THR A 411 -24.05 -1.94 4.01
C THR A 411 -24.84 -1.55 2.77
N GLY A 412 -24.16 -1.15 1.69
CA GLY A 412 -24.78 -0.88 0.40
C GLY A 412 -23.94 0.01 -0.52
N GLU A 413 -24.45 0.23 -1.72
CA GLU A 413 -24.15 1.39 -2.58
C GLU A 413 -25.44 2.16 -2.82
N ALA A 414 -25.34 3.48 -2.99
CA ALA A 414 -26.47 4.37 -3.22
C ALA A 414 -26.27 5.26 -4.46
N ALA A 415 -26.71 4.78 -5.63
CA ALA A 415 -26.94 5.53 -6.87
C ALA A 415 -28.02 4.79 -7.70
N ALA A 416 -29.05 5.37 -8.34
CA ALA A 416 -29.68 6.70 -8.32
C ALA A 416 -31.20 6.52 -8.67
N TYR A 417 -32.06 7.56 -8.70
CA TYR A 417 -33.50 7.60 -9.15
C TYR A 417 -34.59 6.84 -8.32
N THR A 418 -35.86 7.28 -8.13
CA THR A 418 -36.67 8.46 -8.58
C THR A 418 -37.57 9.05 -7.45
N GLU A 419 -37.86 10.37 -7.38
CA GLU A 419 -38.91 11.02 -6.53
C GLU A 419 -40.08 11.60 -7.36
N LEU A 420 -41.28 11.72 -6.75
CA LEU A 420 -42.48 12.28 -7.38
C LEU A 420 -42.73 13.72 -6.91
N VAL A 421 -42.39 14.69 -7.76
CA VAL A 421 -42.57 16.13 -7.47
C VAL A 421 -43.98 16.58 -7.86
N ASN A 422 -44.67 17.23 -6.93
CA ASN A 422 -45.97 17.85 -7.18
C ASN A 422 -45.83 19.01 -8.17
N LEU A 423 -46.52 18.92 -9.30
CA LEU A 423 -46.70 20.06 -10.20
C LEU A 423 -47.79 20.95 -9.61
N THR A 424 -47.43 22.16 -9.18
CA THR A 424 -48.37 23.15 -8.66
C THR A 424 -48.74 24.19 -9.70
N GLY A 425 -49.94 24.75 -9.56
CA GLY A 425 -50.43 25.86 -10.38
C GLY A 425 -51.37 26.74 -9.57
N GLN A 426 -51.41 28.03 -9.88
CA GLN A 426 -52.27 28.97 -9.17
C GLN A 426 -53.64 29.13 -9.83
N VAL A 427 -54.67 29.07 -8.98
CA VAL A 427 -56.08 29.29 -9.35
C VAL A 427 -56.28 30.74 -9.81
N LYS A 428 -56.87 30.96 -10.97
CA LYS A 428 -57.21 32.32 -11.46
C LYS A 428 -58.67 32.66 -11.17
N ARG A 429 -58.97 33.96 -11.11
CA ARG A 429 -60.33 34.44 -10.86
C ARG A 429 -61.26 34.02 -12.01
N GLY A 430 -62.21 33.13 -11.71
CA GLY A 430 -63.12 32.52 -12.69
C GLY A 430 -62.83 31.06 -13.03
N ASP A 431 -61.78 30.46 -12.46
CA ASP A 431 -61.54 29.03 -12.57
C ASP A 431 -62.53 28.21 -11.75
N SER A 432 -62.86 27.02 -12.27
CA SER A 432 -63.67 26.03 -11.57
C SER A 432 -62.94 24.70 -11.51
N ARG A 433 -63.26 23.86 -10.52
CA ARG A 433 -62.66 22.52 -10.37
C ARG A 433 -62.81 21.65 -11.62
N ALA A 434 -63.94 21.77 -12.33
CA ALA A 434 -64.16 21.09 -13.60
C ALA A 434 -63.16 21.55 -14.67
N ARG A 435 -62.98 22.88 -14.80
CA ARG A 435 -62.08 23.47 -15.79
C ARG A 435 -60.61 23.16 -15.53
N LEU A 436 -60.17 23.31 -14.27
CA LEU A 436 -58.79 23.02 -13.87
C LEU A 436 -58.45 21.53 -13.98
N ALA A 437 -59.39 20.64 -13.65
CA ALA A 437 -59.18 19.20 -13.82
C ALA A 437 -59.06 18.85 -15.31
N GLN A 438 -60.00 19.31 -16.14
CA GLN A 438 -59.98 19.10 -17.59
C GLN A 438 -58.72 19.64 -18.27
N GLN A 439 -58.25 20.84 -17.88
CA GLN A 439 -57.03 21.46 -18.42
C GLN A 439 -55.75 20.65 -18.12
N ASN A 440 -55.73 19.91 -17.01
CA ASN A 440 -54.57 19.11 -16.60
C ASN A 440 -54.77 17.59 -16.87
N ASN A 441 -55.76 17.23 -17.69
CA ASN A 441 -56.13 15.83 -17.99
C ASN A 441 -56.41 14.97 -16.75
N LEU A 442 -56.96 15.59 -15.69
CA LEU A 442 -57.42 14.91 -14.48
C LEU A 442 -58.96 14.89 -14.42
N SER A 443 -59.51 13.90 -13.73
CA SER A 443 -60.91 13.97 -13.29
C SER A 443 -61.06 14.91 -12.08
N ILE A 444 -62.27 15.44 -11.88
CA ILE A 444 -62.59 16.30 -10.72
C ILE A 444 -62.34 15.57 -9.40
N ALA A 445 -62.55 14.26 -9.36
CA ALA A 445 -62.25 13.41 -8.21
C ALA A 445 -60.74 13.32 -7.94
N GLN A 446 -59.92 13.10 -8.98
CA GLN A 446 -58.45 13.07 -8.85
C GLN A 446 -57.90 14.43 -8.41
N LEU A 447 -58.38 15.55 -8.95
CA LEU A 447 -57.93 16.88 -8.54
C LEU A 447 -58.28 17.19 -7.07
N LYS A 448 -59.46 16.73 -6.60
CA LYS A 448 -59.81 16.78 -5.17
C LYS A 448 -58.93 15.85 -4.33
N ALA A 449 -58.60 14.65 -4.81
CA ALA A 449 -57.77 13.69 -4.09
C ALA A 449 -56.33 14.16 -3.91
N LEU A 450 -55.77 14.90 -4.88
CA LEU A 450 -54.47 15.57 -4.76
C LEU A 450 -54.48 16.75 -3.76
N ASN A 451 -55.66 17.26 -3.41
CA ASN A 451 -55.84 18.46 -2.57
C ASN A 451 -56.96 18.25 -1.53
N PRO A 452 -56.88 17.20 -0.69
CA PRO A 452 -58.02 16.68 0.07
C PRO A 452 -58.54 17.65 1.13
N SER A 453 -57.69 18.54 1.63
CA SER A 453 -58.01 19.54 2.66
C SER A 453 -58.82 20.74 2.15
N MET A 454 -59.08 20.86 0.84
CA MET A 454 -59.67 22.06 0.25
C MET A 454 -61.20 21.94 0.04
N ALA A 455 -61.97 22.74 0.77
CA ALA A 455 -63.43 22.85 0.57
C ALA A 455 -63.80 23.71 -0.66
N THR A 456 -63.12 24.83 -0.87
CA THR A 456 -63.38 25.84 -1.91
C THR A 456 -62.08 26.19 -2.66
N LEU A 457 -62.16 26.95 -3.76
CA LEU A 457 -61.00 27.47 -4.51
C LEU A 457 -60.97 29.00 -4.41
N GLU A 458 -59.82 29.56 -4.05
CA GLU A 458 -59.62 31.02 -3.99
C GLU A 458 -58.62 31.51 -5.05
N PRO A 459 -58.78 32.72 -5.63
CA PRO A 459 -57.82 33.27 -6.59
C PRO A 459 -56.42 33.43 -5.97
N ASN A 460 -55.39 33.10 -6.77
CA ASN A 460 -53.97 33.02 -6.40
C ASN A 460 -53.61 31.92 -5.39
N GLN A 461 -54.56 31.05 -5.01
CA GLN A 461 -54.27 29.85 -4.23
C GLN A 461 -53.45 28.86 -5.06
N GLU A 462 -52.38 28.33 -4.48
CA GLU A 462 -51.56 27.28 -5.09
C GLU A 462 -52.22 25.91 -4.90
N LEU A 463 -52.26 25.11 -5.97
CA LEU A 463 -52.98 23.85 -6.03
C LEU A 463 -52.13 22.79 -6.73
N VAL A 464 -52.09 21.57 -6.20
CA VAL A 464 -51.40 20.44 -6.83
C VAL A 464 -52.23 19.97 -8.02
N ILE A 465 -51.76 20.27 -9.23
CA ILE A 465 -52.44 20.01 -10.51
C ILE A 465 -51.88 18.79 -11.25
N GLY A 466 -50.84 18.14 -10.71
CA GLY A 466 -50.30 16.88 -11.20
C GLY A 466 -49.11 16.43 -10.38
N GLN A 467 -48.53 15.28 -10.73
CA GLN A 467 -47.28 14.79 -10.14
C GLN A 467 -46.36 14.29 -11.27
N LYS A 468 -45.07 14.62 -11.20
CA LYS A 468 -44.06 14.23 -12.19
C LYS A 468 -42.95 13.43 -11.52
N GLN A 469 -42.55 12.33 -12.16
CA GLN A 469 -41.36 11.58 -11.78
C GLN A 469 -40.07 12.34 -12.15
N GLU A 470 -39.18 12.56 -11.18
CA GLU A 470 -37.92 13.29 -11.30
C GLU A 470 -36.78 12.52 -10.58
N LEU A 471 -35.60 12.37 -11.20
CA LEU A 471 -34.56 11.42 -10.73
C LEU A 471 -33.94 11.81 -9.36
N LEU A 472 -34.22 11.04 -8.30
CA LEU A 472 -33.75 11.21 -6.92
C LEU A 472 -33.65 9.87 -6.15
N THR A 473 -32.83 9.78 -5.10
CA THR A 473 -32.56 8.58 -4.22
C THR A 473 -31.56 7.57 -4.80
N PRO A 474 -30.86 6.72 -4.02
CA PRO A 474 -31.50 5.71 -3.18
C PRO A 474 -31.53 6.03 -1.68
N GLU A 475 -32.69 5.80 -1.08
CA GLU A 475 -32.79 5.43 0.32
C GLU A 475 -33.02 3.93 0.43
N THR A 476 -31.96 3.19 0.71
CA THR A 476 -32.04 2.21 1.81
C THR A 476 -30.66 2.10 2.42
N ARG A 477 -30.39 2.95 3.42
CA ARG A 477 -29.31 2.70 4.36
C ARG A 477 -29.68 1.43 5.13
N ILE A 478 -29.25 0.26 4.64
CA ILE A 478 -29.26 -0.95 5.45
C ILE A 478 -28.19 -0.73 6.52
N VAL A 479 -28.64 -0.20 7.65
CA VAL A 479 -27.92 -0.25 8.90
C VAL A 479 -27.99 -1.70 9.37
N GLN A 480 -27.02 -2.52 9.00
CA GLN A 480 -26.82 -3.80 9.67
C GLN A 480 -26.37 -3.50 11.09
N THR A 481 -27.29 -3.61 12.05
CA THR A 481 -26.92 -3.83 13.44
C THR A 481 -26.26 -5.19 13.54
N GLY A 482 -24.96 -5.23 13.78
CA GLY A 482 -24.35 -6.40 14.38
C GLY A 482 -24.83 -6.50 15.82
N THR A 483 -25.74 -7.42 16.07
CA THR A 483 -26.40 -7.62 17.36
C THR A 483 -25.58 -8.47 18.34
N GLY A 484 -24.35 -8.82 17.97
CA GLY A 484 -23.50 -9.74 18.73
C GLY A 484 -22.74 -9.08 19.89
N ASN A 485 -22.77 -9.72 21.05
CA ASN A 485 -21.83 -9.47 22.14
C ASN A 485 -20.44 -10.00 21.74
N ILE A 486 -19.57 -9.10 21.30
CA ILE A 486 -18.18 -9.41 20.91
C ILE A 486 -17.21 -8.85 21.94
N THR A 487 -16.21 -9.63 22.34
CA THR A 487 -15.12 -9.18 23.23
C THR A 487 -13.77 -9.31 22.51
N GLU A 488 -13.09 -8.19 22.28
CA GLU A 488 -11.67 -8.22 21.93
C GLU A 488 -10.83 -8.18 23.19
N CYS A 489 -9.93 -9.14 23.33
CA CYS A 489 -8.98 -9.23 24.42
C CYS A 489 -7.63 -8.72 23.92
N ILE A 490 -7.26 -7.53 24.39
CA ILE A 490 -6.09 -6.77 23.97
C ILE A 490 -4.85 -7.46 24.49
N ASN A 491 -4.01 -7.94 23.57
CA ASN A 491 -2.64 -8.30 23.89
C ASN A 491 -1.72 -7.13 23.56
N LYS A 492 -0.91 -6.69 24.54
CA LYS A 492 0.11 -5.65 24.36
C LYS A 492 1.41 -6.22 23.77
N ASP A 493 1.65 -7.51 23.96
CA ASP A 493 2.89 -8.18 23.55
C ASP A 493 2.78 -8.75 22.13
N TYR A 494 3.36 -8.03 21.17
CA TYR A 494 3.52 -8.50 19.81
C TYR A 494 4.46 -9.71 19.78
N THR A 495 3.97 -10.88 19.37
CA THR A 495 4.82 -12.06 19.16
C THR A 495 5.09 -12.28 17.67
N PHE A 496 6.35 -12.08 17.27
CA PHE A 496 6.79 -12.22 15.87
C PHE A 496 6.74 -13.67 15.37
N PHE A 497 7.01 -14.66 16.23
CA PHE A 497 7.03 -16.08 15.91
C PHE A 497 6.87 -16.89 17.22
N GLU A 498 5.86 -17.76 17.30
CA GLU A 498 5.60 -18.66 18.44
C GLU A 498 6.21 -20.06 18.21
N GLY A 499 6.92 -20.28 17.11
CA GLY A 499 7.49 -21.59 16.74
C GLY A 499 6.49 -22.50 16.02
N GLU A 500 5.20 -22.33 16.29
CA GLU A 500 4.14 -23.15 15.69
C GLU A 500 3.72 -22.71 14.29
N GLU A 501 4.10 -21.51 13.81
CA GLU A 501 3.65 -20.97 12.51
C GLU A 501 3.98 -21.88 11.31
N LEU A 502 5.03 -22.69 11.40
CA LEU A 502 5.39 -23.64 10.33
C LEU A 502 4.41 -24.82 10.22
N LYS A 503 3.61 -25.12 11.26
CA LYS A 503 2.62 -26.21 11.23
C LYS A 503 1.49 -25.95 10.23
N TYR A 504 1.12 -24.69 10.02
CA TYR A 504 0.09 -24.27 9.05
C TYR A 504 0.49 -24.51 7.59
N LEU A 505 1.73 -24.93 7.31
CA LEU A 505 2.11 -25.49 6.01
C LEU A 505 1.50 -26.87 5.77
N ARG A 506 1.25 -27.66 6.83
CA ARG A 506 0.76 -29.05 6.77
C ARG A 506 -0.65 -29.23 7.33
N GLU A 507 -1.06 -28.43 8.30
CA GLU A 507 -2.43 -28.49 8.85
C GLU A 507 -3.47 -28.20 7.75
N LYS A 508 -4.58 -28.95 7.80
CA LYS A 508 -5.72 -28.72 6.92
C LYS A 508 -6.58 -27.59 7.50
N PRO A 509 -6.81 -26.51 6.76
CA PRO A 509 -7.79 -25.50 7.16
C PRO A 509 -9.23 -26.04 7.07
N ILE A 510 -10.14 -25.38 7.80
CA ILE A 510 -11.57 -25.69 7.87
C ILE A 510 -12.40 -24.58 7.20
N PHE A 511 -13.62 -24.94 6.74
CA PHE A 511 -14.56 -23.99 6.11
C PHE A 511 -13.93 -23.19 4.95
N GLU A 512 -13.19 -23.88 4.08
CA GLU A 512 -12.57 -23.27 2.90
C GLU A 512 -13.52 -23.22 1.71
N GLU A 513 -14.45 -24.17 1.61
CA GLU A 513 -15.48 -24.21 0.57
C GLU A 513 -16.52 -23.09 0.75
N THR A 514 -16.64 -22.53 1.95
CA THR A 514 -17.52 -21.41 2.29
C THR A 514 -16.79 -20.06 2.38
N HIS A 515 -15.48 -19.99 2.09
CA HIS A 515 -14.73 -18.72 2.12
C HIS A 515 -15.07 -17.86 0.92
N HIS A 516 -15.72 -16.72 1.16
CA HIS A 516 -16.15 -15.78 0.12
C HIS A 516 -15.85 -14.32 0.48
N LEU A 517 -16.10 -13.43 -0.48
CA LEU A 517 -15.92 -11.98 -0.35
C LEU A 517 -17.17 -11.36 0.30
N VAL A 518 -16.99 -10.59 1.37
CA VAL A 518 -18.07 -9.83 2.04
C VAL A 518 -17.79 -8.34 1.92
N ASN A 519 -18.82 -7.50 1.78
CA ASN A 519 -18.70 -6.03 1.70
C ASN A 519 -17.68 -5.52 0.66
N ASP A 520 -17.47 -6.25 -0.45
CA ASP A 520 -16.47 -5.97 -1.51
C ASP A 520 -15.00 -6.00 -1.08
N TYR A 521 -14.68 -6.28 0.19
CA TYR A 521 -13.30 -6.25 0.69
C TYR A 521 -12.98 -7.23 1.84
N ALA A 522 -13.96 -7.77 2.56
CA ALA A 522 -13.78 -8.56 3.78
C ALA A 522 -13.81 -10.07 3.50
N ASN A 523 -13.38 -10.88 4.49
CA ASN A 523 -13.36 -12.35 4.40
C ASN A 523 -14.58 -12.95 5.12
N GLY A 524 -15.58 -13.45 4.40
CA GLY A 524 -16.70 -14.23 4.95
C GLY A 524 -16.42 -15.72 4.99
N ARG A 525 -17.05 -16.44 5.92
CA ARG A 525 -17.08 -17.90 6.05
C ARG A 525 -18.35 -18.32 6.77
N THR A 526 -19.12 -19.19 6.12
CA THR A 526 -20.19 -19.91 6.78
C THR A 526 -19.60 -21.08 7.57
N LEU A 527 -19.75 -21.06 8.91
CA LEU A 527 -19.42 -22.18 9.80
C LEU A 527 -20.66 -23.02 10.09
N ASP A 528 -20.46 -24.29 10.40
CA ASP A 528 -21.48 -25.25 10.85
C ASP A 528 -20.98 -26.02 12.08
N ALA A 529 -21.75 -26.00 13.18
CA ALA A 529 -21.42 -26.69 14.42
C ALA A 529 -21.47 -28.22 14.28
N GLU A 530 -22.41 -28.75 13.48
CA GLU A 530 -22.55 -30.19 13.25
C GLU A 530 -21.39 -30.73 12.40
N TYR A 531 -20.90 -29.94 11.44
CA TYR A 531 -19.65 -30.25 10.74
C TYR A 531 -18.48 -30.41 11.73
N ILE A 532 -18.35 -29.54 12.74
CA ILE A 532 -17.28 -29.66 13.75
C ILE A 532 -17.45 -30.93 14.59
N LYS A 533 -18.65 -31.16 15.15
CA LYS A 533 -18.96 -32.33 15.97
C LYS A 533 -18.70 -33.65 15.25
N LYS A 534 -19.03 -33.73 13.96
CA LYS A 534 -18.92 -34.94 13.13
C LYS A 534 -17.50 -35.25 12.67
N ASN A 535 -16.68 -34.22 12.40
CA ASN A 535 -15.38 -34.40 11.76
C ASN A 535 -14.17 -34.27 12.71
N PHE A 536 -14.37 -33.78 13.94
CA PHE A 536 -13.29 -33.54 14.90
C PHE A 536 -13.57 -34.17 16.28
N PRO A 537 -12.52 -34.60 17.01
CA PRO A 537 -12.70 -35.16 18.35
C PRO A 537 -13.10 -34.11 19.40
N LYS A 538 -13.69 -34.58 20.51
CA LYS A 538 -14.22 -33.76 21.62
C LYS A 538 -13.18 -32.95 22.41
N ASP A 539 -11.90 -32.97 22.02
CA ASP A 539 -10.84 -32.16 22.59
C ASP A 539 -10.62 -30.82 21.85
N TYR A 540 -11.35 -30.59 20.75
CA TYR A 540 -11.37 -29.33 20.00
C TYR A 540 -12.57 -28.43 20.30
N TYR A 541 -13.62 -28.96 20.93
CA TYR A 541 -14.83 -28.22 21.30
C TYR A 541 -15.39 -28.74 22.62
N LYS A 542 -16.09 -27.88 23.37
CA LYS A 542 -16.86 -28.25 24.54
C LYS A 542 -18.34 -28.24 24.17
N GLU A 543 -19.03 -29.34 24.41
CA GLU A 543 -20.48 -29.45 24.18
C GLU A 543 -21.24 -28.94 25.41
N ASN A 544 -22.22 -28.07 25.19
CA ASN A 544 -23.05 -27.46 26.22
C ASN A 544 -24.37 -28.23 26.42
N PRO A 545 -25.07 -28.07 27.57
CA PRO A 545 -26.29 -28.82 27.87
C PRO A 545 -27.46 -28.61 26.89
N ASP A 546 -27.44 -27.50 26.15
CA ASP A 546 -28.42 -27.14 25.10
C ASP A 546 -28.06 -27.72 23.72
N GLY A 547 -26.94 -28.44 23.60
CA GLY A 547 -26.43 -28.96 22.34
C GLY A 547 -25.62 -27.95 21.51
N SER A 548 -25.42 -26.72 21.99
CA SER A 548 -24.45 -25.79 21.41
C SER A 548 -23.01 -26.24 21.74
N ILE A 549 -22.01 -25.63 21.09
CA ILE A 549 -20.60 -25.88 21.36
C ILE A 549 -19.81 -24.59 21.63
N ASP A 550 -18.87 -24.65 22.56
CA ASP A 550 -17.79 -23.67 22.67
C ASP A 550 -16.60 -24.18 21.85
N VAL A 551 -16.08 -23.38 20.91
CA VAL A 551 -15.00 -23.80 20.00
C VAL A 551 -13.93 -22.73 19.84
N ASN A 552 -12.67 -23.15 19.84
CA ASN A 552 -11.52 -22.28 19.60
C ASN A 552 -10.97 -22.47 18.19
N LEU A 553 -10.63 -21.35 17.58
CA LEU A 553 -10.23 -21.20 16.19
C LEU A 553 -8.96 -20.35 16.11
N THR A 554 -8.18 -20.55 15.07
CA THR A 554 -7.08 -19.66 14.71
C THR A 554 -7.27 -19.21 13.27
N LEU A 555 -7.43 -17.90 13.07
CA LEU A 555 -7.38 -17.28 11.75
C LEU A 555 -5.93 -16.89 11.46
N TYR A 556 -5.33 -17.51 10.46
CA TYR A 556 -3.92 -17.35 10.15
C TYR A 556 -3.64 -17.09 8.66
N PHE A 557 -2.75 -16.16 8.38
CA PHE A 557 -2.29 -15.82 7.04
C PHE A 557 -1.16 -16.76 6.59
N ARG A 558 -1.53 -17.86 5.94
CA ARG A 558 -0.62 -18.96 5.54
C ARG A 558 0.66 -18.55 4.79
N PRO A 559 0.72 -17.48 3.97
CA PRO A 559 1.95 -17.04 3.30
C PRO A 559 3.07 -16.68 4.28
N GLN A 560 2.71 -16.26 5.49
CA GLN A 560 3.66 -15.92 6.55
C GLN A 560 4.50 -17.13 6.99
N SER A 561 3.95 -18.36 7.00
CA SER A 561 4.73 -19.58 7.28
C SER A 561 5.89 -19.77 6.29
N TYR A 562 5.64 -19.48 5.01
CA TYR A 562 6.66 -19.62 3.97
C TYR A 562 7.72 -18.51 4.04
N PHE A 563 7.37 -17.33 4.57
CA PHE A 563 8.36 -16.31 4.89
C PHE A 563 9.33 -16.80 5.97
N TYR A 564 8.84 -17.35 7.09
CA TYR A 564 9.71 -17.93 8.13
C TYR A 564 10.55 -19.09 7.60
N LEU A 565 9.98 -19.98 6.78
CA LEU A 565 10.74 -21.04 6.12
C LEU A 565 11.85 -20.46 5.21
N GLY A 566 11.55 -19.41 4.45
CA GLY A 566 12.51 -18.70 3.60
C GLY A 566 13.64 -18.03 4.39
N LEU A 567 13.36 -17.44 5.55
CA LEU A 567 14.39 -16.96 6.48
C LEU A 567 15.30 -18.09 6.96
N GLY A 568 14.72 -19.23 7.36
CA GLY A 568 15.49 -20.41 7.79
C GLY A 568 16.43 -20.93 6.71
N VAL A 569 15.93 -21.13 5.48
CA VAL A 569 16.75 -21.58 4.33
C VAL A 569 17.85 -20.57 3.98
N SER A 570 17.53 -19.26 4.01
CA SER A 570 18.50 -18.20 3.71
C SER A 570 19.61 -18.13 4.78
N GLY A 571 19.25 -18.22 6.06
CA GLY A 571 20.19 -18.25 7.18
C GLY A 571 21.11 -19.47 7.13
N LEU A 572 20.57 -20.67 6.88
CA LEU A 572 21.36 -21.89 6.71
C LEU A 572 22.32 -21.79 5.51
N THR A 573 21.87 -21.24 4.39
CA THR A 573 22.71 -21.04 3.20
C THR A 573 23.86 -20.07 3.50
N PHE A 574 23.58 -18.95 4.16
CA PHE A 574 24.58 -17.95 4.55
C PHE A 574 25.62 -18.53 5.52
N LEU A 575 25.19 -19.25 6.56
CA LEU A 575 26.07 -19.94 7.51
C LEU A 575 26.91 -21.02 6.82
N GLY A 576 26.33 -21.75 5.86
CA GLY A 576 27.05 -22.72 5.02
C GLY A 576 28.17 -22.07 4.20
N LEU A 577 27.88 -20.94 3.54
CA LEU A 577 28.87 -20.17 2.78
C LEU A 577 29.98 -19.59 3.68
N ILE A 578 29.65 -19.04 4.84
CA ILE A 578 30.66 -18.58 5.82
C ILE A 578 31.54 -19.74 6.27
N THR A 579 30.93 -20.87 6.63
CA THR A 579 31.67 -22.07 7.07
C THR A 579 32.61 -22.56 5.97
N TRP A 580 32.14 -22.61 4.72
CA TRP A 580 32.94 -22.97 3.56
C TRP A 580 34.13 -22.01 3.35
N LEU A 581 33.90 -20.68 3.39
CA LEU A 581 34.95 -19.67 3.28
C LEU A 581 35.99 -19.77 4.42
N LEU A 582 35.56 -20.05 5.64
CA LEU A 582 36.46 -20.23 6.79
C LEU A 582 37.30 -21.52 6.66
N VAL A 583 36.70 -22.61 6.15
CA VAL A 583 37.41 -23.86 5.86
C VAL A 583 38.41 -23.69 4.72
N ASP A 584 38.03 -23.04 3.62
CA ASP A 584 38.93 -22.78 2.50
C ASP A 584 40.09 -21.87 2.92
N ARG A 585 39.83 -20.77 3.65
CA ARG A 585 40.89 -19.89 4.17
C ARG A 585 41.88 -20.63 5.07
N ARG A 586 41.44 -21.65 5.83
CA ARG A 586 42.33 -22.54 6.61
C ARG A 586 43.15 -23.45 5.68
N ARG A 587 42.53 -24.06 4.67
CA ARG A 587 43.23 -24.89 3.66
C ARG A 587 44.32 -24.09 2.93
N GLN A 588 44.00 -22.88 2.46
CA GLN A 588 44.96 -21.99 1.80
C GLN A 588 46.16 -21.64 2.70
N LYS A 589 45.92 -21.32 3.99
CA LYS A 589 47.01 -21.10 4.94
C LYS A 589 47.93 -22.32 5.09
N ASN A 590 47.36 -23.53 5.18
CA ASN A 590 48.14 -24.76 5.31
C ASN A 590 48.96 -25.04 4.04
N LEU A 591 48.39 -24.81 2.84
CA LEU A 591 49.11 -24.94 1.56
C LEU A 591 50.28 -23.95 1.43
N VAL A 592 50.10 -22.70 1.89
CA VAL A 592 51.19 -21.71 1.93
C VAL A 592 52.27 -22.12 2.93
N GLN A 593 51.91 -22.70 4.08
CA GLN A 593 52.89 -23.21 5.04
C GLN A 593 53.67 -24.43 4.49
N GLN A 594 53.00 -25.37 3.81
CA GLN A 594 53.67 -26.52 3.21
C GLN A 594 54.61 -26.11 2.06
N THR A 595 54.19 -25.19 1.19
CA THR A 595 55.03 -24.72 0.08
C THR A 595 56.23 -23.89 0.55
N SER A 596 56.09 -23.11 1.63
CA SER A 596 57.21 -22.37 2.25
C SER A 596 58.15 -23.22 3.11
N ALA A 597 57.69 -24.40 3.59
CA ALA A 597 58.56 -25.40 4.18
C ALA A 597 59.33 -26.19 3.12
N GLY A 598 58.69 -26.55 2.00
CA GLY A 598 59.33 -27.27 0.88
C GLY A 598 60.45 -26.47 0.23
N THR A 599 60.29 -25.16 0.03
CA THR A 599 61.34 -24.30 -0.55
C THR A 599 62.53 -24.03 0.36
N LYS A 600 62.44 -24.32 1.67
CA LYS A 600 63.59 -24.25 2.59
C LYS A 600 64.48 -25.48 2.59
N ASN A 601 64.04 -26.58 1.97
CA ASN A 601 64.75 -27.87 1.96
C ASN A 601 65.27 -28.26 0.55
N LEU A 602 65.31 -27.31 -0.39
CA LEU A 602 66.08 -27.46 -1.63
C LEU A 602 67.51 -26.96 -1.38
N PRO A 603 68.55 -27.77 -1.68
CA PRO A 603 69.96 -27.41 -1.50
C PRO A 603 70.45 -26.39 -2.55
#